data_AF-D4J915-F1
#
_entry.id   AF-D4J915-F1
#
_cell.length_a   1.000
_cell.length_b   1.000
_cell.length_c   1.000
_cell.angle_alpha   90.00
_cell.angle_beta   90.00
_cell.angle_gamma   90.00
#
_symmetry.space_group_name_H-M   'P 1'
#
loop_
_entity.id
_entity.type
_entity.pdbx_description
1 polymer ?
#
loop_
_entity_poly.entity_id
_entity_poly.type
_entity_poly.pdbx_seq_one_letter_code
_entity_poly.pdbx_strand_id
1 'polypeptide(L)'
;MTNPVNAKTSTLLSMEPEQLLEYFKDEVDLHLPDNIDTPEARKQAIAEMNKAAAFICYFKEMEIIAKNRKRAQKRRGCSQEESDRLLGIEEVCEAYKRICETMYDAITKNMTMKRLMLDEVKLLGKTT
;
A
#
# COMPACT_ATOMS: atom_id res chain seq x y z
N MET A 1 -14.87 -7.43 2.92
CA MET A 1 -13.82 -6.44 2.67
C MET A 1 -14.05 -5.89 1.27
N THR A 2 -14.35 -4.60 1.13
CA THR A 2 -14.43 -3.94 -0.18
C THR A 2 -13.04 -3.93 -0.81
N ASN A 3 -12.96 -4.25 -2.10
CA ASN A 3 -11.71 -4.23 -2.85
C ASN A 3 -11.17 -2.79 -2.81
N PRO A 4 -9.91 -2.53 -2.43
CA PRO A 4 -9.39 -1.17 -2.35
C PRO A 4 -9.19 -0.52 -3.72
N VAL A 5 -9.41 -1.30 -4.79
CA VAL A 5 -9.28 -0.92 -6.19
C VAL A 5 -10.55 -1.30 -6.94
N ASN A 6 -11.00 -0.43 -7.85
CA ASN A 6 -12.29 -0.56 -8.54
C ASN A 6 -12.27 -1.62 -9.67
N ALA A 7 -11.11 -1.91 -10.25
CA ALA A 7 -10.97 -2.90 -11.33
C ALA A 7 -10.80 -4.34 -10.81
N LYS A 8 -11.23 -5.31 -11.65
CA LYS A 8 -10.98 -6.73 -11.40
C LYS A 8 -9.49 -7.05 -11.54
N THR A 9 -8.95 -7.86 -10.62
CA THR A 9 -7.56 -8.32 -10.65
C THR A 9 -7.17 -8.98 -11.98
N SER A 10 -8.10 -9.70 -12.63
CA SER A 10 -7.86 -10.29 -13.95
C SER A 10 -7.55 -9.25 -15.03
N THR A 11 -8.25 -8.11 -15.00
CA THR A 11 -8.09 -7.01 -15.95
C THR A 11 -6.77 -6.29 -15.74
N LEU A 12 -6.44 -6.02 -14.47
CA LEU A 12 -5.19 -5.34 -14.10
C LEU A 12 -3.94 -6.14 -14.51
N LEU A 13 -3.97 -7.45 -14.32
CA LEU A 13 -2.87 -8.34 -14.71
C LEU A 13 -2.74 -8.55 -16.23
N SER A 14 -3.66 -8.01 -17.01
CA SER A 14 -3.63 -8.01 -18.47
C SER A 14 -3.22 -6.66 -19.06
N MET A 15 -3.04 -5.62 -18.24
CA MET A 15 -2.52 -4.32 -18.68
C MET A 15 -1.02 -4.40 -19.01
N GLU A 16 -0.54 -3.42 -19.75
CA GLU A 16 0.89 -3.14 -19.82
C GLU A 16 1.38 -2.53 -18.51
N PRO A 17 2.65 -2.75 -18.10
CA PRO A 17 3.18 -2.23 -16.84
C PRO A 17 3.02 -0.72 -16.67
N GLU A 18 3.22 0.06 -17.74
CA GLU A 18 3.06 1.52 -17.72
C GLU A 18 1.61 1.93 -17.46
N GLN A 19 0.66 1.28 -18.13
CA GLN A 19 -0.78 1.52 -17.92
C GLN A 19 -1.20 1.17 -16.49
N LEU A 20 -0.64 0.08 -15.97
CA LEU A 20 -0.91 -0.35 -14.60
C LEU A 20 -0.35 0.64 -13.57
N LEU A 21 0.84 1.19 -13.84
CA LEU A 21 1.47 2.21 -13.02
C LEU A 21 0.62 3.49 -12.95
N GLU A 22 0.14 3.97 -14.10
CA GLU A 22 -0.76 5.12 -14.19
C GLU A 22 -2.08 4.86 -13.47
N TYR A 23 -2.68 3.69 -13.69
CA TYR A 23 -3.93 3.32 -13.02
C TYR A 23 -3.78 3.30 -11.48
N PHE A 24 -2.69 2.72 -10.95
CA PHE A 24 -2.46 2.74 -9.51
C PHE A 24 -2.15 4.14 -8.97
N LYS A 25 -1.58 5.02 -9.78
CA LYS A 25 -1.33 6.40 -9.36
C LYS A 25 -2.64 7.13 -9.05
N ASP A 26 -3.66 6.87 -9.86
CA ASP A 26 -4.97 7.50 -9.71
C ASP A 26 -5.83 6.83 -8.62
N GLU A 27 -5.65 5.53 -8.40
CA GLU A 27 -6.47 4.77 -7.45
C GLU A 27 -5.90 4.70 -6.02
N VAL A 28 -4.58 4.82 -5.87
CA VAL A 28 -3.94 4.83 -4.54
C VAL A 28 -4.08 6.23 -3.94
N ASP A 29 -5.25 6.45 -3.35
CA ASP A 29 -5.59 7.66 -2.63
C ASP A 29 -5.24 7.53 -1.14
N LEU A 30 -3.95 7.74 -0.83
CA LEU A 30 -3.42 7.72 0.52
C LEU A 30 -2.86 9.09 0.89
N HIS A 31 -3.19 9.54 2.09
CA HIS A 31 -2.72 10.82 2.62
C HIS A 31 -1.99 10.64 3.95
N LEU A 32 -0.82 11.30 4.06
CA LEU A 32 -0.17 11.41 5.37
C LEU A 32 -0.87 12.52 6.16
N PRO A 33 -1.39 12.25 7.37
CA PRO A 33 -2.05 13.27 8.18
C PRO A 33 -1.06 14.37 8.62
N ASP A 34 -1.47 15.63 8.53
CA ASP A 34 -0.64 16.79 8.94
C ASP A 34 -0.33 16.80 10.45
N ASN A 35 -1.29 16.33 11.26
CA ASN A 35 -1.15 16.20 12.71
C ASN A 35 -2.08 15.11 13.25
N ILE A 36 -1.93 14.80 14.54
CA ILE A 36 -2.76 13.83 15.27
C ILE A 36 -3.14 14.35 16.67
N ASP A 37 -3.20 15.68 16.81
CA ASP A 37 -3.35 16.33 18.12
C ASP A 37 -4.80 16.31 18.61
N THR A 38 -5.76 16.37 17.68
CA THR A 38 -7.20 16.28 18.00
C THR A 38 -7.74 14.84 17.87
N PRO A 39 -8.85 14.51 18.56
CA PRO A 39 -9.54 13.23 18.36
C PRO A 39 -9.92 12.98 16.89
N GLU A 40 -10.34 14.01 16.16
CA GLU A 40 -10.72 13.96 14.76
C GLU A 40 -9.51 13.64 13.87
N ALA A 41 -8.38 14.31 14.10
CA ALA A 41 -7.14 14.08 13.37
C ALA A 41 -6.60 12.66 13.62
N ARG A 42 -6.70 12.14 14.85
CA ARG A 42 -6.38 10.73 15.17
C ARG A 42 -7.30 9.76 14.43
N LYS A 43 -8.59 10.04 14.36
CA LYS A 43 -9.55 9.20 13.64
C LYS A 43 -9.22 9.14 12.14
N GLN A 44 -8.87 10.29 11.54
CA GLN A 44 -8.41 10.36 10.16
C GLN A 44 -7.10 9.58 9.95
N ALA A 45 -6.11 9.75 10.84
CA ALA A 45 -4.87 8.99 10.79
C ALA A 45 -5.08 7.47 10.84
N ILE A 46 -5.97 7.00 11.72
CA ILE A 46 -6.34 5.58 11.80
C ILE A 46 -7.02 5.12 10.51
N ALA A 47 -7.88 5.96 9.91
CA ALA A 47 -8.52 5.62 8.64
C ALA A 47 -7.50 5.49 7.50
N GLU A 48 -6.57 6.44 7.37
CA GLU A 48 -5.48 6.39 6.37
C GLU A 48 -4.53 5.21 6.62
N MET A 49 -4.21 4.91 7.88
CA MET A 49 -3.43 3.72 8.25
C MET A 49 -4.14 2.42 7.82
N ASN A 50 -5.44 2.31 8.06
CA ASN A 50 -6.23 1.14 7.66
C ASN A 50 -6.34 1.01 6.13
N LYS A 51 -6.49 2.13 5.41
CA LYS A 51 -6.44 2.14 3.94
C LYS A 51 -5.08 1.65 3.44
N ALA A 52 -3.98 2.16 4.00
CA ALA A 52 -2.63 1.75 3.63
C ALA A 52 -2.44 0.25 3.87
N ALA A 53 -2.87 -0.28 5.02
CA ALA A 53 -2.83 -1.71 5.31
C ALA A 53 -3.63 -2.55 4.30
N ALA A 54 -4.81 -2.09 3.87
CA ALA A 54 -5.61 -2.75 2.86
C ALA A 54 -4.89 -2.79 1.49
N PHE A 55 -4.29 -1.67 1.07
CA PHE A 55 -3.50 -1.62 -0.17
C PHE A 55 -2.25 -2.49 -0.12
N ILE A 56 -1.53 -2.56 1.01
CA ILE A 56 -0.37 -3.45 1.18
C ILE A 56 -0.77 -4.90 0.90
N CYS A 57 -1.85 -5.38 1.54
CA CYS A 57 -2.36 -6.72 1.34
C CYS A 57 -2.74 -6.97 -0.13
N TYR A 58 -3.44 -6.01 -0.74
CA TYR A 58 -3.89 -6.10 -2.11
C TYR A 58 -2.73 -6.17 -3.12
N PHE A 59 -1.75 -5.27 -3.02
CA PHE A 59 -0.59 -5.29 -3.89
C PHE A 59 0.25 -6.54 -3.69
N LYS A 60 0.34 -7.06 -2.45
CA LYS A 60 1.03 -8.33 -2.20
C LYS A 60 0.32 -9.50 -2.87
N GLU A 61 -1.01 -9.54 -2.84
CA GLU A 61 -1.78 -10.57 -3.53
C GLU A 61 -1.57 -10.52 -5.05
N MET A 62 -1.61 -9.32 -5.65
CA MET A 62 -1.37 -9.15 -7.08
C MET A 62 0.05 -9.53 -7.50
N GLU A 63 1.06 -9.13 -6.72
CA GLU A 63 2.46 -9.52 -6.90
C GLU A 63 2.58 -11.06 -6.97
N ILE A 64 1.93 -11.78 -6.03
CA ILE A 64 1.92 -13.25 -5.99
C ILE A 64 1.24 -13.83 -7.23
N ILE A 65 0.09 -13.29 -7.64
CA ILE A 65 -0.64 -13.78 -8.83
C ILE A 65 0.21 -13.56 -10.10
N ALA A 66 0.79 -12.37 -10.29
CA ALA A 66 1.65 -12.06 -11.42
C ALA A 66 2.85 -13.03 -11.50
N LYS A 67 3.52 -13.23 -10.35
CA LYS A 67 4.65 -14.18 -10.23
C LYS A 67 4.25 -15.61 -10.58
N ASN A 68 3.09 -16.06 -10.11
CA ASN A 68 2.58 -17.41 -10.41
C ASN A 68 2.21 -17.56 -11.90
N ARG A 69 1.58 -16.54 -12.50
CA ARG A 69 1.29 -16.50 -13.94
C ARG A 69 2.58 -16.55 -14.76
N LYS A 70 3.59 -15.74 -14.42
CA LYS A 70 4.90 -15.75 -15.07
C LYS A 70 5.54 -17.15 -15.05
N ARG A 71 5.55 -17.80 -13.88
CA ARG A 71 6.06 -19.18 -13.74
C ARG A 71 5.26 -20.19 -14.55
N ALA A 72 3.94 -20.07 -14.61
CA ALA A 72 3.09 -20.95 -15.41
C ALA A 72 3.36 -20.76 -16.91
N GLN A 73 3.50 -19.52 -17.38
CA GLN A 73 3.75 -19.20 -18.78
C GLN A 73 5.16 -19.64 -19.22
N LYS A 74 6.18 -19.44 -18.38
CA LYS A 74 7.54 -19.96 -18.66
C LYS A 74 7.55 -21.47 -18.84
N ARG A 75 6.80 -22.22 -18.03
CA ARG A 75 6.65 -23.68 -18.18
C ARG A 75 5.95 -24.09 -19.48
N ARG A 76 5.18 -23.18 -20.09
CA ARG A 76 4.47 -23.39 -21.37
C ARG A 76 5.27 -22.89 -22.58
N GLY A 77 6.50 -22.41 -22.38
CA GLY A 77 7.34 -21.89 -23.47
C GLY A 77 6.89 -20.53 -24.00
N CYS A 78 6.38 -19.64 -23.14
CA CYS A 78 6.00 -18.29 -23.55
C CYS A 78 7.16 -17.48 -24.13
N SER A 79 6.85 -16.42 -24.88
CA SER A 79 7.85 -15.48 -25.39
C SER A 79 8.55 -14.75 -24.25
N GLN A 80 9.75 -14.25 -24.54
CA GLN A 80 10.50 -13.36 -23.66
C GLN A 80 9.70 -12.09 -23.34
N GLU A 81 9.04 -11.52 -24.36
CA GLU A 81 8.17 -10.35 -24.23
C GLU A 81 7.06 -10.53 -23.19
N GLU A 82 6.32 -11.66 -23.23
CA GLU A 82 5.27 -11.94 -22.24
C GLU A 82 5.84 -12.18 -20.84
N SER A 83 7.03 -12.78 -20.75
CA SER A 83 7.74 -12.93 -19.47
C SER A 83 8.14 -11.58 -18.88
N ASP A 84 8.60 -10.66 -19.71
CA ASP A 84 9.06 -9.32 -19.29
C ASP A 84 7.89 -8.42 -18.94
N ARG A 85 6.78 -8.50 -19.67
CA ARG A 85 5.52 -7.83 -19.30
C ARG A 85 5.04 -8.25 -17.91
N LEU A 86 5.01 -9.56 -17.62
CA LEU A 86 4.62 -10.08 -16.31
C LEU A 86 5.62 -9.73 -15.20
N LEU A 87 6.90 -9.56 -15.54
CA LEU A 87 7.91 -9.05 -14.60
C LEU A 87 7.64 -7.58 -14.28
N GLY A 88 7.37 -6.74 -15.28
CA GLY A 88 7.03 -5.33 -15.05
C GLY A 88 5.78 -5.16 -14.17
N ILE A 89 4.78 -6.02 -14.33
CA ILE A 89 3.60 -6.03 -13.44
C ILE A 89 3.99 -6.37 -11.99
N GLU A 90 4.88 -7.35 -11.79
CA GLU A 90 5.40 -7.71 -10.45
C GLU A 90 6.10 -6.50 -9.81
N GLU A 91 6.94 -5.81 -10.57
CA GLU A 91 7.70 -4.64 -10.12
C GLU A 91 6.79 -3.46 -9.77
N VAL A 92 5.77 -3.18 -10.58
CA VAL A 92 4.78 -2.13 -10.30
C VAL A 92 4.00 -2.43 -9.01
N CYS A 93 3.54 -3.68 -8.83
CA CYS A 93 2.85 -4.08 -7.61
C CYS A 93 3.76 -3.97 -6.39
N GLU A 94 5.02 -4.40 -6.51
CA GLU A 94 6.00 -4.30 -5.42
C GLU A 94 6.29 -2.84 -5.05
N ALA A 95 6.45 -1.95 -6.04
CA ALA A 95 6.68 -0.53 -5.83
C ALA A 95 5.53 0.11 -5.04
N TYR A 96 4.29 -0.10 -5.46
CA TYR A 96 3.13 0.45 -4.75
C TYR A 96 2.91 -0.14 -3.36
N LYS A 97 3.20 -1.44 -3.18
CA LYS A 97 3.23 -2.04 -1.84
C LYS A 97 4.20 -1.29 -0.92
N ARG A 98 5.43 -1.01 -1.37
CA ARG A 98 6.44 -0.28 -0.60
C ARG A 98 6.03 1.17 -0.30
N ILE A 99 5.35 1.84 -1.24
CA ILE A 99 4.77 3.17 -1.00
C ILE A 99 3.76 3.10 0.15
N CYS A 100 2.83 2.14 0.09
CA CYS A 100 1.82 1.96 1.13
C CYS A 100 2.43 1.58 2.49
N GLU A 101 3.45 0.71 2.51
CA GLU A 101 4.23 0.35 3.71
C GLU A 101 4.88 1.59 4.34
N THR A 102 5.49 2.44 3.51
CA THR A 102 6.13 3.68 3.98
C THR A 102 5.12 4.61 4.65
N MET A 103 3.92 4.75 4.08
CA MET A 103 2.85 5.56 4.66
C MET A 103 2.30 4.96 5.95
N TYR A 104 2.03 3.66 5.97
CA TYR A 104 1.60 2.94 7.16
C TYR A 104 2.59 3.12 8.32
N ASP A 105 3.89 2.96 8.03
CA ASP A 105 4.95 3.10 9.01
C ASP A 105 5.08 4.55 9.51
N ALA A 106 4.95 5.53 8.62
CA ALA A 106 5.00 6.95 8.99
C ALA A 106 3.85 7.31 9.96
N ILE A 107 2.63 6.88 9.66
CA ILE A 107 1.48 7.11 10.53
C ILE A 107 1.66 6.40 11.88
N THR A 108 2.09 5.14 11.86
CA THR A 108 2.32 4.34 13.08
C THR A 108 3.39 4.96 13.97
N LYS A 109 4.49 5.43 13.38
CA LYS A 109 5.57 6.14 14.09
C LYS A 109 5.06 7.43 14.73
N ASN A 110 4.31 8.24 13.99
CA ASN A 110 3.73 9.49 14.52
C ASN A 110 2.82 9.22 15.72
N MET A 111 1.91 8.25 15.61
CA MET A 111 1.02 7.84 16.69
C MET A 111 1.78 7.38 17.94
N THR A 112 2.84 6.59 17.73
CA THR A 112 3.67 6.07 18.82
C THR A 112 4.46 7.18 19.52
N MET A 113 5.08 8.08 18.75
CA MET A 113 5.84 9.21 19.30
C MET A 113 4.97 10.14 20.14
N LYS A 114 3.77 10.48 19.67
CA LYS A 114 2.84 11.32 20.45
C LYS A 114 2.38 10.67 21.73
N ARG A 115 2.14 9.35 21.73
CA ARG A 115 1.82 8.60 22.96
C ARG A 115 2.97 8.67 23.97
N LEU A 116 4.21 8.43 23.53
CA LEU A 116 5.39 8.50 24.39
C LEU A 116 5.58 9.90 24.99
N MET A 117 5.41 10.97 24.19
CA MET A 117 5.47 12.35 24.69
C MET A 117 4.39 12.64 25.75
N LEU A 118 3.16 12.18 25.55
CA LEU A 118 2.09 12.35 26.53
C LEU A 118 2.37 11.60 27.83
N ASP A 119 2.93 10.39 27.75
CA ASP A 119 3.31 9.60 28.90
C ASP A 119 4.48 10.26 29.67
N GLU A 120 5.47 10.82 28.95
CA GLU A 120 6.57 11.59 29.54
C GLU A 120 6.08 12.86 30.26
N VAL A 121 5.18 13.63 29.66
CA VAL A 121 4.60 14.84 30.27
C VAL A 121 3.85 14.51 31.57
N LYS A 122 3.10 13.40 31.59
CA LYS A 122 2.41 12.92 32.79
C LYS A 122 3.39 12.52 33.89
N LEU A 123 4.46 11.80 33.54
CA LEU A 123 5.50 11.38 34.48
C LEU A 123 6.24 12.57 35.08
N LEU A 124 6.44 13.65 34.31
CA LEU A 124 7.10 14.88 34.76
C LEU A 124 6.16 15.81 35.57
N GLY A 125 4.91 15.42 35.84
CA GLY A 125 3.97 16.20 36.65
C GLY A 125 3.56 17.53 36.03
N LYS A 126 3.77 17.73 34.72
CA LYS A 126 3.50 19.00 34.01
C LYS A 126 2.05 19.12 33.50
N THR A 127 1.17 18.22 33.90
CA THR A 127 -0.27 18.29 33.60
C THR A 127 -1.05 18.08 34.90
N THR A 128 -1.76 19.15 35.32
CA THR A 128 -2.92 19.04 36.22
C THR A 128 -4.14 18.61 35.41
#